data_AF-A0A7C1DZN6-F1
#
_entry.id   AF-A0A7C1DZN6-F1
#
_cell.length_a   1.000
_cell.length_b   1.000
_cell.length_c   1.000
_cell.angle_alpha   90.00
_cell.angle_beta   90.00
_cell.angle_gamma   90.00
#
_symmetry.space_group_name_H-M   'P 1'
#
loop_
_entity.id
_entity.type
_entity.pdbx_description
1 polymer ?
#
loop_
_entity_poly.entity_id
_entity_poly.type
_entity_poly.pdbx_seq_one_letter_code
_entity_poly.pdbx_strand_id
1 'polypeptide(L)'
;MKSFYALLVFLMMIPFVSCQKEERETGTGKGTLHINVGLDIQVVERQSLLKSTQQTEDFKVVIYKADGTVAMTFETVMEMPEIIELETGDYYVEAHSDNDLPAAFENPYYYGISDLFTISSNAQESVTVTCQLANTIVSVVYSANIIDNFLDYTTTVSSVTGSLVFSKGEKRLGYFRTLPLEILVELSYQKLDGTQVTKTLSGSIPDPLANRHYEIQVDASINEGMATFQILLDETVVQVEIVEISDESGNQQNGAVGYGEILITEIMYDPSALSDTEGEWFEIYNNSGRTINLQNLILARDDANSHIIADPIELPPAEYFVFRRTDLAVDVTNSHTYGSDITLSNTGAVLAIHNEGTETDPGALIFSLNYGETGFPGGSGASISLNPSLLNAADAVLGSSWCTSTSAYSTGDLGTPGEVNDPCQ
;
A
#
# COMPACT_ATOMS: atom_id res chain seq x y z
N MET A 1 21.08 111.51 -14.85
CA MET A 1 22.33 110.81 -14.47
C MET A 1 22.02 109.33 -14.34
N LYS A 2 22.88 108.50 -14.93
CA LYS A 2 22.75 107.04 -15.07
C LYS A 2 23.07 106.31 -13.75
N SER A 3 22.30 105.25 -13.44
CA SER A 3 22.75 103.93 -12.92
C SER A 3 21.50 103.12 -12.52
N PHE A 4 21.07 102.06 -13.21
CA PHE A 4 21.56 100.67 -13.32
C PHE A 4 21.18 99.73 -12.14
N TYR A 5 20.64 98.56 -12.55
CA TYR A 5 20.34 97.30 -11.84
C TYR A 5 18.99 97.16 -11.12
N ALA A 6 18.31 96.02 -11.15
CA ALA A 6 18.10 94.97 -12.14
C ALA A 6 16.93 94.13 -11.56
N LEU A 7 15.89 93.99 -12.37
CA LEU A 7 14.72 93.12 -12.30
C LEU A 7 14.68 92.07 -11.16
N LEU A 8 13.75 92.28 -10.23
CA LEU A 8 13.30 91.33 -9.22
C LEU A 8 12.41 90.27 -9.90
N VAL A 9 12.91 89.05 -10.11
CA VAL A 9 12.10 87.90 -10.54
C VAL A 9 11.94 86.98 -9.33
N PHE A 10 10.80 87.09 -8.67
CA PHE A 10 10.37 86.16 -7.63
C PHE A 10 9.82 84.91 -8.33
N LEU A 11 10.64 83.88 -8.49
CA LEU A 11 10.24 82.60 -9.07
C LEU A 11 9.36 81.87 -8.04
N MET A 12 8.05 81.95 -8.24
CA MET A 12 7.03 81.25 -7.47
C MET A 12 7.18 79.74 -7.76
N MET A 13 7.82 78.98 -6.85
CA MET A 13 7.86 77.53 -6.92
C MET A 13 6.44 76.99 -6.69
N ILE A 14 5.77 76.63 -7.79
CA ILE A 14 4.56 75.81 -7.78
C ILE A 14 5.03 74.37 -7.54
N PRO A 15 4.65 73.71 -6.42
CA PRO A 15 4.85 72.28 -6.32
C PRO A 15 3.91 71.62 -7.34
N PHE A 16 4.48 71.09 -8.42
CA PHE A 16 3.78 70.09 -9.22
C PHE A 16 3.58 68.88 -8.32
N VAL A 17 2.40 68.80 -7.70
CA VAL A 17 1.86 67.56 -7.17
C VAL A 17 1.63 66.66 -8.38
N SER A 18 2.62 65.84 -8.69
CA SER A 18 2.40 64.67 -9.52
C SER A 18 1.53 63.73 -8.71
N CYS A 19 0.21 63.82 -8.90
CA CYS A 19 -0.66 62.68 -8.64
C CYS A 19 -0.26 61.59 -9.62
N GLN A 20 0.73 60.78 -9.23
CA GLN A 20 0.85 59.45 -9.78
C GLN A 20 -0.39 58.73 -9.25
N LYS A 21 -1.38 58.58 -10.13
CA LYS A 21 -2.50 57.68 -9.93
C LYS A 21 -1.85 56.34 -9.58
N GLU A 22 -1.94 55.92 -8.33
CA GLU A 22 -1.80 54.51 -7.96
C GLU A 22 -2.91 53.80 -8.71
N GLU A 23 -2.60 53.42 -9.96
CA GLU A 23 -3.13 52.17 -10.46
C GLU A 23 -2.61 51.14 -9.47
N ARG A 24 -3.48 50.69 -8.56
CA ARG A 24 -3.40 49.32 -8.07
C ARG A 24 -3.37 48.46 -9.33
N GLU A 25 -2.16 48.18 -9.81
CA GLU A 25 -1.93 46.94 -10.50
C GLU A 25 -2.41 45.89 -9.51
N THR A 26 -3.55 45.27 -9.81
CA THR A 26 -3.81 43.89 -9.40
C THR A 26 -2.83 43.02 -10.17
N GLY A 27 -1.54 43.25 -9.97
CA GLY A 27 -0.47 42.40 -10.45
C GLY A 27 -0.46 41.22 -9.51
N THR A 28 -0.72 40.04 -10.06
CA THR A 28 -0.27 38.81 -9.42
C THR A 28 1.23 39.00 -9.20
N GLY A 29 1.63 39.20 -7.94
CA GLY A 29 3.03 39.43 -7.63
C GLY A 29 3.80 38.18 -8.06
N LYS A 30 5.01 38.34 -8.60
CA LYS A 30 5.87 37.22 -8.93
C LYS A 30 7.00 37.07 -7.92
N GLY A 31 7.45 35.85 -7.70
CA GLY A 31 8.63 35.52 -6.90
C GLY A 31 9.56 34.59 -7.67
N THR A 32 10.73 34.31 -7.10
CA THR A 32 11.72 33.42 -7.71
C THR A 32 11.87 32.14 -6.89
N LEU A 33 12.10 31.03 -7.57
CA LEU A 33 12.31 29.71 -6.99
C LEU A 33 13.65 29.16 -7.45
N HIS A 34 14.41 28.62 -6.49
CA HIS A 34 15.60 27.81 -6.71
C HIS A 34 15.32 26.37 -6.24
N ILE A 35 15.61 25.38 -7.08
CA ILE A 35 15.35 23.96 -6.77
C ILE A 35 16.66 23.19 -6.71
N ASN A 36 16.89 22.46 -5.63
CA ASN A 36 17.98 21.50 -5.51
C ASN A 36 17.40 20.08 -5.57
N VAL A 37 17.79 19.30 -6.59
CA VAL A 37 17.41 17.88 -6.67
C VAL A 37 18.56 17.02 -6.15
N GLY A 38 18.30 16.27 -5.09
CA GLY A 38 19.24 15.36 -4.46
C GLY A 38 18.78 13.90 -4.56
N LEU A 39 19.73 12.98 -4.38
CA LEU A 39 19.44 11.55 -4.19
C LEU A 39 19.81 11.14 -2.77
N ASP A 40 18.91 10.44 -2.11
CA ASP A 40 19.18 9.74 -0.85
C ASP A 40 19.04 8.23 -1.09
N ILE A 41 20.18 7.54 -1.17
CA ILE A 41 20.23 6.11 -1.45
C ILE A 41 20.61 5.40 -0.15
N GLN A 42 19.61 4.84 0.53
CA GLN A 42 19.78 4.01 1.72
C GLN A 42 19.65 2.52 1.36
N VAL A 43 20.37 2.06 0.33
CA VAL A 43 20.39 0.64 -0.04
C VAL A 43 21.61 -0.01 0.60
N VAL A 44 21.40 -0.83 1.63
CA VAL A 44 22.47 -1.61 2.28
C VAL A 44 22.76 -2.87 1.46
N GLU A 45 23.23 -2.70 0.22
CA GLU A 45 23.73 -3.84 -0.55
C GLU A 45 25.24 -4.00 -0.38
N ARG A 46 25.68 -5.20 0.00
CA ARG A 46 27.11 -5.57 0.09
C ARG A 46 27.87 -5.55 -1.24
N GLN A 47 27.22 -5.29 -2.38
CA GLN A 47 27.85 -5.20 -3.70
C GLN A 47 27.16 -4.19 -4.62
N SER A 48 26.95 -2.96 -4.16
CA SER A 48 26.38 -1.92 -5.03
C SER A 48 27.37 -1.49 -6.13
N LEU A 49 27.10 -1.96 -7.36
CA LEU A 49 27.45 -1.30 -8.63
C LEU A 49 26.41 -0.23 -9.00
N LEU A 50 25.51 0.16 -8.08
CA LEU A 50 24.60 1.26 -8.33
C LEU A 50 25.46 2.49 -8.64
N LYS A 51 25.10 3.21 -9.69
CA LYS A 51 25.70 4.49 -10.09
C LYS A 51 25.40 5.53 -9.00
N SER A 52 25.95 5.35 -7.81
CA SER A 52 25.84 6.31 -6.73
C SER A 52 26.67 7.53 -7.14
N THR A 53 26.04 8.70 -7.14
CA THR A 53 26.60 10.07 -7.15
C THR A 53 26.59 10.92 -8.43
N GLN A 54 26.04 10.53 -9.60
CA GLN A 54 26.21 11.39 -10.79
C GLN A 54 25.10 11.50 -11.87
N GLN A 55 23.86 11.04 -11.66
CA GLN A 55 22.83 11.04 -12.74
C GLN A 55 21.47 11.69 -12.38
N THR A 56 21.40 12.65 -11.44
CA THR A 56 20.17 13.46 -11.30
C THR A 56 19.98 14.45 -12.46
N GLU A 57 21.01 14.68 -13.26
CA GLU A 57 20.99 15.56 -14.43
C GLU A 57 19.87 15.21 -15.43
N ASP A 58 19.56 13.91 -15.56
CA ASP A 58 18.53 13.39 -16.46
C ASP A 58 17.13 13.32 -15.81
N PHE A 59 16.96 13.78 -14.57
CA PHE A 59 15.68 13.65 -13.87
C PHE A 59 14.67 14.65 -14.43
N LYS A 60 13.45 14.18 -14.64
CA LYS A 60 12.32 15.04 -14.94
C LYS A 60 11.93 15.81 -13.69
N VAL A 61 11.63 17.10 -13.84
CA VAL A 61 11.15 17.97 -12.76
C VAL A 61 9.81 18.57 -13.16
N VAL A 62 8.82 18.42 -12.29
CA VAL A 62 7.47 18.97 -12.51
C VAL A 62 7.09 19.83 -11.31
N ILE A 63 6.72 21.08 -11.58
CA ILE A 63 6.25 22.02 -10.56
C ILE A 63 4.74 22.06 -10.65
N TYR A 64 4.07 21.82 -9.53
CA TYR A 64 2.62 21.85 -9.42
C TYR A 64 2.19 23.00 -8.51
N LYS A 65 1.02 23.57 -8.78
CA LYS A 65 0.31 24.38 -7.80
C LYS A 65 -0.30 23.47 -6.72
N ALA A 66 -0.68 24.04 -5.59
CA ALA A 66 -1.34 23.33 -4.49
C ALA A 66 -2.63 22.59 -4.88
N ASP A 67 -3.29 23.00 -5.98
CA ASP A 67 -4.49 22.34 -6.51
C ASP A 67 -4.18 21.13 -7.43
N GLY A 68 -2.90 20.75 -7.58
CA GLY A 68 -2.44 19.65 -8.42
C GLY A 68 -2.31 20.01 -9.90
N THR A 69 -2.53 21.27 -10.29
CA THR A 69 -2.31 21.70 -11.69
C THR A 69 -0.82 21.90 -11.98
N VAL A 70 -0.36 21.37 -13.11
CA VAL A 70 1.02 21.56 -13.57
C VAL A 70 1.26 23.04 -13.88
N ALA A 71 2.23 23.63 -13.19
CA ALA A 71 2.71 24.98 -13.45
C ALA A 71 3.85 24.99 -14.48
N MET A 72 4.80 24.05 -14.36
CA MET A 72 5.94 23.95 -15.24
C MET A 72 6.49 22.53 -15.29
N THR A 73 7.13 22.16 -16.40
CA THR A 73 7.77 20.86 -16.60
C THR A 73 9.13 21.07 -17.26
N PHE A 74 10.13 20.38 -16.75
CA PHE A 74 11.45 20.25 -17.34
C PHE A 74 11.71 18.76 -17.56
N GLU A 75 12.03 18.38 -18.79
CA GLU A 75 12.24 16.96 -19.13
C GLU A 75 13.53 16.41 -18.50
N THR A 76 14.50 17.29 -18.23
CA THR A 76 15.72 16.96 -17.48
C THR A 76 16.10 18.11 -16.53
N VAL A 77 16.80 17.82 -15.44
CA VAL A 77 17.37 18.84 -14.55
C VAL A 77 18.35 19.74 -15.31
N MET A 78 19.02 19.23 -16.33
CA MET A 78 19.92 20.02 -17.20
C MET A 78 19.21 21.13 -17.98
N GLU A 79 17.92 20.95 -18.28
CA GLU A 79 17.09 21.97 -18.94
C GLU A 79 16.50 22.98 -17.95
N MET A 80 16.51 22.66 -16.65
CA MET A 80 15.97 23.52 -15.60
C MET A 80 16.89 24.73 -15.36
N PRO A 81 16.38 25.98 -15.47
CA PRO A 81 17.17 27.16 -15.19
C PRO A 81 17.46 27.27 -13.68
N GLU A 82 18.59 27.88 -13.33
CA GLU A 82 19.00 28.10 -11.92
C GLU A 82 17.96 28.92 -11.13
N ILE A 83 17.23 29.80 -11.80
CA ILE A 83 16.19 30.63 -11.21
C ILE A 83 14.91 30.52 -12.05
N ILE A 84 13.82 30.12 -11.41
CA ILE A 84 12.50 29.96 -12.02
C ILE A 84 11.59 31.07 -11.50
N GLU A 85 10.92 31.79 -12.39
CA GLU A 85 9.97 32.85 -12.01
C GLU A 85 8.54 32.26 -11.99
N LEU A 86 7.87 32.39 -10.84
CA LEU A 86 6.50 31.89 -10.63
C LEU A 86 5.60 33.02 -10.12
N GLU A 87 4.31 32.90 -10.42
CA GLU A 87 3.28 33.74 -9.80
C GLU A 87 3.19 33.44 -8.30
N THR A 88 2.70 34.41 -7.54
CA THR A 88 2.41 34.21 -6.11
C THR A 88 1.38 33.11 -5.91
N GLY A 89 1.65 32.20 -4.98
CA GLY A 89 0.80 31.06 -4.70
C GLY A 89 1.55 29.94 -4.00
N ASP A 90 0.84 28.85 -3.73
CA ASP A 90 1.38 27.67 -3.08
C ASP A 90 1.68 26.58 -4.11
N TYR A 91 2.84 25.93 -3.96
CA TYR A 91 3.41 25.00 -4.93
C TYR A 91 4.07 23.80 -4.22
N TYR A 92 4.24 22.72 -4.98
CA TYR A 92 5.14 21.62 -4.63
C TYR A 92 5.89 21.16 -5.90
N VAL A 93 7.01 20.48 -5.71
CA VAL A 93 7.86 20.01 -6.81
C VAL A 93 8.02 18.50 -6.72
N GLU A 94 7.82 17.82 -7.84
CA GLU A 94 8.18 16.42 -8.03
C GLU A 94 9.43 16.32 -8.90
N ALA A 95 10.30 15.36 -8.59
CA ALA A 95 11.42 14.98 -9.43
C ALA A 95 11.53 13.46 -9.51
N HIS A 96 11.79 12.94 -10.71
CA HIS A 96 11.90 11.49 -10.91
C HIS A 96 12.77 11.11 -12.11
N SER A 97 13.25 9.86 -12.14
CA SER A 97 14.00 9.34 -13.29
C SER A 97 13.06 8.94 -14.45
N ASP A 98 13.55 8.94 -15.69
CA ASP A 98 12.73 8.65 -16.89
C ASP A 98 12.70 7.15 -17.25
N ASN A 99 12.38 6.31 -16.27
CA ASN A 99 12.39 4.85 -16.44
C ASN A 99 11.38 4.12 -15.52
N ASP A 100 10.24 4.75 -15.25
CA ASP A 100 9.16 4.15 -14.47
C ASP A 100 8.46 3.03 -15.27
N LEU A 101 8.86 1.79 -15.02
CA LEU A 101 8.29 0.59 -15.61
C LEU A 101 7.56 -0.23 -14.54
N PRO A 102 6.41 -0.86 -14.86
CA PRO A 102 5.67 -1.68 -13.91
C PRO A 102 6.51 -2.78 -13.25
N ALA A 103 7.34 -3.45 -14.04
CA ALA A 103 8.35 -4.40 -13.57
C ALA A 103 9.49 -4.51 -14.60
N ALA A 104 10.75 -4.46 -14.16
CA ALA A 104 11.93 -4.61 -15.03
C ALA A 104 13.17 -5.08 -14.25
N PHE A 105 14.04 -5.85 -14.90
CA PHE A 105 15.35 -6.20 -14.33
C PHE A 105 16.33 -5.03 -14.41
N GLU A 106 17.13 -4.82 -13.37
CA GLU A 106 18.22 -3.82 -13.32
C GLU A 106 17.76 -2.38 -13.68
N ASN A 107 16.51 -2.03 -13.32
CA ASN A 107 15.90 -0.76 -13.68
C ASN A 107 15.39 -0.02 -12.42
N PRO A 108 16.29 0.60 -11.64
CA PRO A 108 15.88 1.40 -10.48
C PRO A 108 15.20 2.69 -10.95
N TYR A 109 14.01 2.95 -10.41
CA TYR A 109 13.23 4.17 -10.57
C TYR A 109 13.30 4.98 -9.27
N TYR A 110 13.65 6.26 -9.41
CA TYR A 110 13.77 7.18 -8.30
C TYR A 110 12.69 8.24 -8.39
N TYR A 111 12.10 8.58 -7.24
CA TYR A 111 11.07 9.60 -7.13
C TYR A 111 11.27 10.40 -5.84
N GLY A 112 10.96 11.69 -5.90
CA GLY A 112 10.93 12.58 -4.75
C GLY A 112 9.88 13.67 -4.95
N ILE A 113 9.29 14.10 -3.85
CA ILE A 113 8.33 15.20 -3.80
C ILE A 113 8.71 16.13 -2.65
N SER A 114 8.60 17.44 -2.85
CA SER A 114 8.79 18.42 -1.77
C SER A 114 7.55 18.57 -0.92
N ASP A 115 7.72 19.11 0.29
CA ASP A 115 6.60 19.74 1.01
C ASP A 115 6.00 20.90 0.20
N LEU A 116 4.78 21.30 0.56
CA LEU A 116 4.15 22.50 0.03
C LEU A 116 4.89 23.75 0.51
N PHE A 117 5.17 24.69 -0.40
CA PHE A 117 5.81 25.98 -0.11
C PHE A 117 5.10 27.13 -0.83
N THR A 118 5.25 28.35 -0.31
CA THR A 118 4.59 29.55 -0.82
C THR A 118 5.57 30.46 -1.55
N ILE A 119 5.28 30.79 -2.82
CA ILE A 119 5.97 31.84 -3.54
C ILE A 119 5.35 33.19 -3.18
N SER A 120 6.17 34.06 -2.58
CA SER A 120 5.80 35.44 -2.21
C SER A 120 6.35 36.47 -3.21
N SER A 121 5.66 37.61 -3.36
CA SER A 121 6.06 38.65 -4.31
C SER A 121 7.44 39.23 -3.96
N ASN A 122 8.34 39.29 -4.96
CA ASN A 122 9.71 39.75 -4.84
C ASN A 122 10.55 39.00 -3.78
N ALA A 123 10.12 37.78 -3.40
CA ALA A 123 10.87 36.89 -2.53
C ALA A 123 11.55 35.79 -3.36
N GLN A 124 12.65 35.26 -2.83
CA GLN A 124 13.31 34.07 -3.35
C GLN A 124 13.07 32.91 -2.39
N GLU A 125 12.56 31.81 -2.91
CA GLU A 125 12.40 30.55 -2.19
C GLU A 125 13.40 29.51 -2.69
N SER A 126 13.86 28.65 -1.78
CA SER A 126 14.78 27.56 -2.08
C SER A 126 14.21 26.25 -1.58
N VAL A 127 14.00 25.30 -2.48
CA VAL A 127 13.39 23.99 -2.18
C VAL A 127 14.38 22.88 -2.50
N THR A 128 14.42 21.86 -1.65
CA THR A 128 15.20 20.65 -1.89
C THR A 128 14.23 19.49 -2.13
N VAL A 129 14.36 18.81 -3.27
CA VAL A 129 13.64 17.58 -3.58
C VAL A 129 14.61 16.42 -3.39
N THR A 130 14.40 15.64 -2.35
CA THR A 130 15.21 14.44 -2.08
C THR A 130 14.53 13.24 -2.72
N CYS A 131 15.11 12.72 -3.80
CA CYS A 131 14.62 11.53 -4.48
C CYS A 131 15.17 10.27 -3.79
N GLN A 132 14.31 9.28 -3.60
CA GLN A 132 14.65 7.96 -3.07
C GLN A 132 14.25 6.88 -4.07
N LEU A 133 14.73 5.65 -3.88
CA LEU A 133 14.31 4.52 -4.70
C LEU A 133 12.83 4.24 -4.46
N ALA A 134 12.01 4.39 -5.50
CA ALA A 134 10.56 4.23 -5.39
C ALA A 134 10.10 2.79 -5.59
N ASN A 135 10.97 1.93 -6.13
CA ASN A 135 10.64 0.54 -6.37
C ASN A 135 10.75 -0.32 -5.11
N THR A 136 10.02 -1.44 -5.17
CA THR A 136 10.36 -2.66 -4.44
C THR A 136 11.37 -3.48 -5.24
N ILE A 137 12.40 -3.98 -4.58
CA ILE A 137 13.43 -4.85 -5.16
C ILE A 137 13.12 -6.30 -4.81
N VAL A 138 13.26 -7.20 -5.77
CA VAL A 138 13.06 -8.64 -5.59
C VAL A 138 14.25 -9.42 -6.15
N SER A 139 14.74 -10.41 -5.38
CA SER A 139 15.62 -11.47 -5.85
C SER A 139 15.02 -12.84 -5.55
N VAL A 140 15.46 -13.87 -6.28
CA VAL A 140 15.05 -15.26 -6.04
C VAL A 140 16.29 -16.14 -5.87
N VAL A 141 16.33 -16.90 -4.78
CA VAL A 141 17.43 -17.81 -4.43
C VAL A 141 16.86 -19.22 -4.27
N TYR A 142 17.37 -20.17 -5.04
CA TYR A 142 16.99 -21.57 -4.92
C TYR A 142 17.96 -22.34 -4.02
N SER A 143 17.44 -23.28 -3.23
CA SER A 143 18.26 -24.15 -2.40
C SER A 143 19.19 -25.04 -3.23
N ALA A 144 20.29 -25.49 -2.62
CA ALA A 144 21.21 -26.44 -3.26
C ALA A 144 20.48 -27.71 -3.72
N ASN A 145 19.46 -28.15 -2.98
CA ASN A 145 18.70 -29.33 -3.31
C ASN A 145 17.89 -29.16 -4.61
N ILE A 146 17.29 -27.98 -4.83
CA ILE A 146 16.63 -27.65 -6.10
C ILE A 146 17.66 -27.60 -7.23
N ILE A 147 18.77 -26.88 -7.01
CA ILE A 147 19.81 -26.70 -8.00
C ILE A 147 20.38 -28.04 -8.50
N ASP A 148 20.61 -28.98 -7.58
CA ASP A 148 21.27 -30.26 -7.86
C ASP A 148 20.32 -31.34 -8.39
N ASN A 149 19.04 -31.33 -7.99
CA ASN A 149 18.14 -32.46 -8.24
C ASN A 149 16.95 -32.17 -9.16
N PHE A 150 16.60 -30.91 -9.42
CA PHE A 150 15.48 -30.56 -10.30
C PHE A 150 15.96 -30.30 -11.74
N LEU A 151 15.18 -30.79 -12.71
CA LEU A 151 15.46 -30.62 -14.14
C LEU A 151 15.41 -29.14 -14.52
N ASP A 152 14.34 -28.47 -14.09
CA ASP A 152 14.10 -27.06 -14.34
C ASP A 152 13.37 -26.41 -13.17
N TYR A 153 13.53 -25.09 -13.04
CA TYR A 153 12.86 -24.28 -12.03
C TYR A 153 12.73 -22.83 -12.49
N THR A 154 11.55 -22.27 -12.25
CA THR A 154 11.25 -20.86 -12.54
C THR A 154 10.41 -20.26 -11.42
N THR A 155 10.57 -18.97 -11.19
CA THR A 155 9.74 -18.19 -10.27
C THR A 155 9.23 -16.98 -11.02
N THR A 156 7.93 -16.84 -11.13
CA THR A 156 7.26 -15.67 -11.67
C THR A 156 6.83 -14.81 -10.51
N VAL A 157 7.22 -13.54 -10.53
CA VAL A 157 6.73 -12.52 -9.60
C VAL A 157 5.91 -11.52 -10.40
N SER A 158 4.70 -11.22 -9.95
CA SER A 158 3.74 -10.41 -10.70
C SER A 158 2.95 -9.49 -9.80
N SER A 159 2.73 -8.26 -10.25
CA SER A 159 1.68 -7.37 -9.76
C SER A 159 0.54 -7.29 -10.77
N VAL A 160 -0.50 -6.55 -10.44
CA VAL A 160 -1.60 -6.23 -11.38
C VAL A 160 -1.15 -5.43 -12.62
N THR A 161 0.06 -4.86 -12.64
CA THR A 161 0.55 -4.03 -13.75
C THR A 161 1.79 -4.58 -14.47
N GLY A 162 2.49 -5.57 -13.92
CA GLY A 162 3.73 -6.09 -14.50
C GLY A 162 4.17 -7.41 -13.90
N SER A 163 5.06 -8.12 -14.58
CA SER A 163 5.61 -9.39 -14.10
C SER A 163 7.04 -9.61 -14.59
N LEU A 164 7.85 -10.32 -13.79
CA LEU A 164 9.16 -10.83 -14.15
C LEU A 164 9.24 -12.33 -13.90
N VAL A 165 9.93 -13.03 -14.80
CA VAL A 165 10.22 -14.46 -14.67
C VAL A 165 11.69 -14.65 -14.34
N PHE A 166 11.97 -15.16 -13.15
CA PHE A 166 13.28 -15.56 -12.65
C PHE A 166 13.54 -17.01 -13.03
N SER A 167 14.00 -17.20 -14.28
CA SER A 167 14.38 -18.51 -14.80
C SER A 167 15.65 -19.06 -14.14
N LYS A 168 15.88 -20.36 -14.30
CA LYS A 168 17.10 -21.04 -13.86
C LYS A 168 18.39 -20.28 -14.21
N GLY A 169 19.10 -19.82 -13.17
CA GLY A 169 20.36 -19.09 -13.28
C GLY A 169 20.23 -17.57 -13.43
N GLU A 170 19.02 -17.01 -13.40
CA GLU A 170 18.79 -15.57 -13.30
C GLU A 170 19.33 -15.03 -11.97
N LYS A 171 20.03 -13.90 -12.02
CA LYS A 171 20.67 -13.27 -10.84
C LYS A 171 20.39 -11.77 -10.75
N ARG A 172 19.79 -11.19 -11.78
CA ARG A 172 19.47 -9.78 -11.80
C ARG A 172 18.38 -9.47 -10.80
N LEU A 173 18.49 -8.30 -10.17
CA LEU A 173 17.46 -7.78 -9.29
C LEU A 173 16.26 -7.34 -10.13
N GLY A 174 15.07 -7.77 -9.73
CA GLY A 174 13.80 -7.31 -10.27
C GLY A 174 13.35 -6.05 -9.53
N TYR A 175 12.99 -5.02 -10.27
CA TYR A 175 12.43 -3.77 -9.75
C TYR A 175 10.96 -3.71 -10.13
N PHE A 176 10.10 -3.63 -9.12
CA PHE A 176 8.65 -3.56 -9.27
C PHE A 176 8.16 -2.20 -8.77
N ARG A 177 7.07 -1.69 -9.35
CA ARG A 177 6.27 -0.68 -8.66
C ARG A 177 5.72 -1.30 -7.36
N THR A 178 5.62 -0.47 -6.32
CA THR A 178 5.13 -0.82 -4.99
C THR A 178 3.63 -1.12 -5.02
N LEU A 179 3.29 -2.32 -5.46
CA LEU A 179 1.95 -2.88 -5.57
C LEU A 179 2.01 -4.33 -5.08
N PRO A 180 0.91 -4.90 -4.54
CA PRO A 180 0.87 -6.29 -4.11
C PRO A 180 1.47 -7.24 -5.15
N LEU A 181 2.36 -8.12 -4.70
CA LEU A 181 3.08 -9.07 -5.55
C LEU A 181 2.60 -10.50 -5.28
N GLU A 182 2.26 -11.20 -6.35
CA GLU A 182 2.03 -12.65 -6.38
C GLU A 182 3.29 -13.35 -6.87
N ILE A 183 3.58 -14.49 -6.27
CA ILE A 183 4.75 -15.33 -6.56
C ILE A 183 4.24 -16.70 -6.97
N LEU A 184 4.65 -17.17 -8.16
CA LEU A 184 4.36 -18.50 -8.66
C LEU A 184 5.68 -19.20 -9.01
N VAL A 185 5.97 -20.32 -8.36
CA VAL A 185 7.14 -21.14 -8.63
C VAL A 185 6.74 -22.42 -9.32
N GLU A 186 7.45 -22.76 -10.39
CA GLU A 186 7.29 -24.01 -11.12
C GLU A 186 8.59 -24.82 -11.03
N LEU A 187 8.51 -26.00 -10.42
CA LEU A 187 9.64 -26.91 -10.21
C LEU A 187 9.42 -28.20 -11.00
N SER A 188 10.31 -28.52 -11.93
CA SER A 188 10.22 -29.73 -12.75
C SER A 188 11.26 -30.77 -12.34
N TYR A 189 10.84 -32.00 -12.04
CA TYR A 189 11.70 -33.11 -11.65
C TYR A 189 11.27 -34.43 -12.30
N GLN A 190 12.13 -35.45 -12.23
CA GLN A 190 11.83 -36.78 -12.74
C GLN A 190 11.67 -37.77 -11.59
N LYS A 191 10.59 -38.54 -11.60
CA LYS A 191 10.36 -39.66 -10.68
C LYS A 191 11.25 -40.85 -11.02
N LEU A 192 11.40 -41.78 -10.07
CA LEU A 192 12.21 -43.01 -10.24
C LEU A 192 11.75 -43.88 -11.42
N ASP A 193 10.48 -43.77 -11.83
CA ASP A 193 9.91 -44.48 -12.98
C ASP A 193 10.19 -43.78 -14.34
N GLY A 194 10.90 -42.65 -14.34
CA GLY A 194 11.22 -41.86 -15.52
C GLY A 194 10.16 -40.82 -15.89
N THR A 195 9.04 -40.73 -15.18
CA THR A 195 7.99 -39.73 -15.42
C THR A 195 8.44 -38.34 -14.98
N GLN A 196 8.26 -37.33 -15.84
CA GLN A 196 8.48 -35.93 -15.45
C GLN A 196 7.24 -35.36 -14.76
N VAL A 197 7.46 -34.63 -13.68
CA VAL A 197 6.42 -33.97 -12.91
C VAL A 197 6.81 -32.52 -12.72
N THR A 198 5.86 -31.62 -12.96
CA THR A 198 5.95 -30.21 -12.58
C THR A 198 5.12 -30.01 -11.32
N LYS A 199 5.71 -29.31 -10.36
CA LYS A 199 5.09 -28.94 -9.10
C LYS A 199 5.04 -27.43 -9.02
N THR A 200 3.85 -26.91 -8.73
CA THR A 200 3.63 -25.48 -8.57
C THR A 200 3.56 -25.13 -7.10
N LEU A 201 4.07 -23.96 -6.77
CA LEU A 201 4.03 -23.40 -5.44
C LEU A 201 3.68 -21.92 -5.57
N SER A 202 2.92 -21.38 -4.63
CA SER A 202 2.49 -19.98 -4.65
C SER A 202 2.89 -19.27 -3.36
N GLY A 203 3.07 -17.96 -3.43
CA GLY A 203 3.26 -17.06 -2.29
C GLY A 203 2.93 -15.62 -2.68
N SER A 204 2.96 -14.69 -1.74
CA SER A 204 2.68 -13.28 -2.01
C SER A 204 3.51 -12.35 -1.13
N ILE A 205 3.62 -11.08 -1.56
CA ILE A 205 4.07 -9.95 -0.75
C ILE A 205 2.93 -8.92 -0.83
N PRO A 206 2.04 -8.88 0.19
CA PRO A 206 0.78 -8.14 0.09
C PRO A 206 0.98 -6.61 0.16
N ASP A 207 1.89 -6.14 1.01
CA ASP A 207 2.20 -4.72 1.17
C ASP A 207 3.71 -4.47 1.01
N PRO A 208 4.22 -4.53 -0.22
CA PRO A 208 5.64 -4.32 -0.46
C PRO A 208 6.01 -2.85 -0.24
N LEU A 209 7.13 -2.61 0.44
CA LEU A 209 7.62 -1.27 0.70
C LEU A 209 8.55 -0.76 -0.41
N ALA A 210 8.54 0.54 -0.64
CA ALA A 210 9.52 1.20 -1.51
C ALA A 210 10.90 1.21 -0.83
N ASN A 211 11.96 1.24 -1.63
CA ASN A 211 13.34 1.19 -1.13
C ASN A 211 13.62 -0.06 -0.26
N ARG A 212 12.89 -1.15 -0.49
CA ARG A 212 13.03 -2.42 0.24
C ARG A 212 13.39 -3.54 -0.71
N HIS A 213 14.31 -4.39 -0.29
CA HIS A 213 14.71 -5.60 -1.00
C HIS A 213 14.15 -6.85 -0.31
N TYR A 214 13.37 -7.62 -1.06
CA TYR A 214 12.82 -8.92 -0.70
C TYR A 214 13.61 -10.02 -1.41
N GLU A 215 14.23 -10.92 -0.65
CA GLU A 215 14.87 -12.12 -1.17
C GLU A 215 13.93 -13.32 -0.99
N ILE A 216 13.42 -13.86 -2.09
CA ILE A 216 12.58 -15.06 -2.09
C ILE A 216 13.49 -16.28 -2.09
N GLN A 217 13.54 -17.01 -0.98
CA GLN A 217 14.23 -18.29 -0.89
C GLN A 217 13.27 -19.43 -1.18
N VAL A 218 13.61 -20.23 -2.19
CA VAL A 218 12.85 -21.38 -2.65
C VAL A 218 13.61 -22.63 -2.25
N ASP A 219 13.05 -23.43 -1.35
CA ASP A 219 13.58 -24.75 -1.00
C ASP A 219 12.55 -25.85 -1.29
N ALA A 220 12.99 -26.99 -1.83
CA ALA A 220 12.14 -28.13 -2.14
C ALA A 220 12.94 -29.42 -2.19
N SER A 221 12.32 -30.53 -1.79
CA SER A 221 12.90 -31.87 -1.89
C SER A 221 12.06 -32.87 -2.67
N ILE A 222 12.73 -33.89 -3.22
CA ILE A 222 12.12 -34.93 -4.07
C ILE A 222 11.63 -36.13 -3.22
N ASN A 223 12.10 -36.27 -1.97
CA ASN A 223 11.86 -37.46 -1.16
C ASN A 223 10.66 -37.40 -0.22
N GLU A 224 10.02 -36.26 0.04
CA GLU A 224 8.92 -36.21 1.01
C GLU A 224 8.08 -34.93 0.93
N GLY A 225 7.68 -34.50 -0.27
CA GLY A 225 6.53 -33.60 -0.47
C GLY A 225 6.54 -32.27 0.29
N MET A 226 7.67 -31.82 0.86
CA MET A 226 7.80 -30.53 1.52
C MET A 226 8.76 -29.67 0.72
N ALA A 227 8.21 -28.60 0.17
CA ALA A 227 8.95 -27.40 -0.23
C ALA A 227 8.70 -26.35 0.84
N THR A 228 9.69 -25.53 1.19
CA THR A 228 9.51 -24.42 2.11
C THR A 228 9.95 -23.15 1.39
N PHE A 229 9.09 -22.15 1.42
CA PHE A 229 9.47 -20.78 1.08
C PHE A 229 10.00 -20.09 2.33
N GLN A 230 10.94 -19.17 2.14
CA GLN A 230 11.27 -18.16 3.13
C GLN A 230 11.52 -16.86 2.38
N ILE A 231 10.76 -15.81 2.69
CA ILE A 231 11.10 -14.46 2.23
C ILE A 231 12.01 -13.85 3.28
N LEU A 232 13.27 -13.58 2.92
CA LEU A 232 14.17 -12.83 3.78
C LEU A 232 14.10 -11.34 3.42
N LEU A 233 13.74 -10.54 4.41
CA LEU A 233 13.77 -9.08 4.34
C LEU A 233 15.16 -8.60 4.77
N ASP A 234 15.90 -7.91 3.89
CA ASP A 234 17.14 -7.25 4.31
C ASP A 234 16.79 -5.98 5.10
N GLU A 235 16.88 -6.07 6.43
CA GLU A 235 16.70 -4.94 7.31
C GLU A 235 17.89 -4.74 8.24
N THR A 236 18.57 -3.61 8.07
CA THR A 236 19.39 -3.05 9.14
C THR A 236 18.57 -2.56 10.34
N VAL A 237 17.23 -2.67 10.37
CA VAL A 237 16.43 -2.56 11.61
C VAL A 237 15.11 -3.38 11.54
N VAL A 238 15.24 -4.71 11.67
CA VAL A 238 14.29 -5.74 12.19
C VAL A 238 12.77 -5.41 12.24
N GLN A 239 11.94 -6.15 11.47
CA GLN A 239 11.29 -7.42 11.84
C GLN A 239 11.09 -8.31 10.58
N VAL A 240 11.53 -9.57 10.70
CA VAL A 240 11.45 -10.58 9.63
C VAL A 240 10.05 -11.18 9.62
N GLU A 241 9.31 -11.02 8.53
CA GLU A 241 8.12 -11.83 8.28
C GLU A 241 8.54 -13.10 7.53
N ILE A 242 8.56 -14.24 8.23
CA ILE A 242 8.88 -15.53 7.63
C ILE A 242 7.62 -16.02 6.90
N VAL A 243 7.62 -15.98 5.58
CA VAL A 243 6.61 -16.64 4.75
C VAL A 243 6.99 -18.10 4.56
N GLU A 244 6.41 -19.01 5.36
CA GLU A 244 6.47 -20.46 5.11
C GLU A 244 5.25 -20.92 4.28
N ILE A 245 5.48 -21.61 3.17
CA ILE A 245 4.44 -22.36 2.44
C ILE A 245 4.97 -23.74 2.06
N SER A 246 4.17 -24.78 2.33
CA SER A 246 4.44 -26.20 2.09
C SER A 246 3.66 -26.79 0.91
N ASP A 247 4.19 -27.88 0.32
CA ASP A 247 3.61 -28.58 -0.83
C ASP A 247 2.50 -29.57 -0.45
N GLU A 248 1.34 -29.39 -1.06
CA GLU A 248 0.24 -30.34 -1.01
C GLU A 248 0.53 -31.55 -1.92
N SER A 249 1.25 -32.54 -1.40
CA SER A 249 0.97 -33.94 -1.77
C SER A 249 1.59 -34.94 -0.82
N GLY A 250 0.85 -35.24 0.26
CA GLY A 250 0.85 -36.59 0.83
C GLY A 250 1.17 -36.76 2.31
N ASN A 251 0.44 -36.11 3.22
CA ASN A 251 -0.24 -36.74 4.36
C ASN A 251 -0.96 -35.67 5.19
N GLN A 252 -2.20 -35.91 5.59
CA GLN A 252 -3.03 -34.93 6.28
C GLN A 252 -2.43 -34.45 7.62
N GLN A 253 -2.09 -33.16 7.64
CA GLN A 253 -2.38 -32.25 8.75
C GLN A 253 -3.19 -31.10 8.12
N ASN A 254 -4.52 -31.16 8.30
CA ASN A 254 -5.48 -30.12 7.95
C ASN A 254 -5.16 -28.88 8.82
N GLY A 255 -4.77 -27.72 8.28
CA GLY A 255 -4.24 -26.67 9.17
C GLY A 255 -4.28 -25.23 8.66
N ALA A 256 -3.24 -24.80 7.95
CA ALA A 256 -3.06 -23.37 7.67
C ALA A 256 -4.02 -22.87 6.57
N VAL A 257 -4.55 -21.68 6.77
CA VAL A 257 -5.43 -20.93 5.87
C VAL A 257 -4.58 -19.92 5.11
N GLY A 258 -4.69 -19.90 3.78
CA GLY A 258 -3.92 -19.01 2.91
C GLY A 258 -4.47 -17.59 2.88
N TYR A 259 -3.63 -16.64 2.44
CA TYR A 259 -4.07 -15.25 2.27
C TYR A 259 -5.26 -15.16 1.30
N GLY A 260 -6.32 -14.47 1.71
CA GLY A 260 -7.54 -14.30 0.92
C GLY A 260 -8.44 -15.53 0.83
N GLU A 261 -8.13 -16.64 1.51
CA GLU A 261 -9.03 -17.80 1.64
C GLU A 261 -10.22 -17.49 2.57
N ILE A 262 -10.03 -16.56 3.51
CA ILE A 262 -11.10 -15.93 4.28
C ILE A 262 -11.08 -14.44 3.96
N LEU A 263 -12.24 -13.82 3.77
CA LEU A 263 -12.39 -12.37 3.63
C LEU A 263 -13.25 -11.83 4.76
N ILE A 264 -12.99 -10.61 5.23
CA ILE A 264 -13.96 -9.85 6.03
C ILE A 264 -14.96 -9.23 5.04
N THR A 265 -16.25 -9.49 5.23
CA THR A 265 -17.30 -9.09 4.27
C THR A 265 -18.26 -8.04 4.81
N GLU A 266 -18.42 -7.94 6.12
CA GLU A 266 -19.35 -6.98 6.72
C GLU A 266 -18.87 -6.56 8.11
N ILE A 267 -19.01 -5.28 8.47
CA ILE A 267 -18.61 -4.75 9.78
C ILE A 267 -19.68 -3.81 10.31
N MET A 268 -20.23 -4.12 11.48
CA MET A 268 -21.07 -3.22 12.29
C MET A 268 -20.23 -2.64 13.43
N TYR A 269 -19.63 -1.48 13.19
CA TYR A 269 -18.77 -0.79 14.16
C TYR A 269 -19.49 0.31 14.96
N ASP A 270 -20.68 0.78 14.53
CA ASP A 270 -21.43 1.86 15.19
C ASP A 270 -22.94 1.51 15.20
N PRO A 271 -23.36 0.48 15.95
CA PRO A 271 -24.77 0.11 16.06
C PRO A 271 -25.61 1.24 16.67
N SER A 272 -26.89 1.33 16.30
CA SER A 272 -27.82 2.35 16.84
C SER A 272 -28.90 1.74 17.73
N ALA A 273 -29.26 0.48 17.49
CA ALA A 273 -30.25 -0.24 18.27
C ALA A 273 -29.70 -0.73 19.62
N LEU A 274 -28.38 -0.96 19.70
CA LEU A 274 -27.64 -1.39 20.88
C LEU A 274 -26.42 -0.49 21.08
N SER A 275 -25.82 -0.53 22.28
CA SER A 275 -24.55 0.16 22.52
C SER A 275 -23.40 -0.54 21.80
N ASP A 276 -22.30 0.16 21.52
CA ASP A 276 -21.07 -0.42 20.95
C ASP A 276 -20.56 -1.60 21.80
N THR A 277 -20.74 -1.53 23.12
CA THR A 277 -20.36 -2.62 24.04
C THR A 277 -21.21 -3.88 23.93
N GLU A 278 -22.30 -3.84 23.17
CA GLU A 278 -23.28 -4.92 23.03
C GLU A 278 -23.53 -5.34 21.58
N GLY A 279 -23.60 -4.37 20.65
CA GLY A 279 -24.13 -4.53 19.30
C GLY A 279 -23.07 -4.63 18.19
N GLU A 280 -21.79 -4.52 18.50
CA GLU A 280 -20.73 -4.68 17.51
C GLU A 280 -20.63 -6.13 17.01
N TRP A 281 -20.35 -6.26 15.71
CA TRP A 281 -20.04 -7.54 15.08
C TRP A 281 -19.30 -7.31 13.76
N PHE A 282 -18.64 -8.35 13.27
CA PHE A 282 -18.15 -8.41 11.91
C PHE A 282 -18.35 -9.81 11.35
N GLU A 283 -18.32 -9.93 10.03
CA GLU A 283 -18.55 -11.16 9.31
C GLU A 283 -17.35 -11.53 8.46
N ILE A 284 -17.10 -12.83 8.38
CA ILE A 284 -16.16 -13.41 7.45
C ILE A 284 -16.85 -14.31 6.42
N TYR A 285 -16.22 -14.46 5.27
CA TYR A 285 -16.64 -15.35 4.19
C TYR A 285 -15.51 -16.30 3.80
N ASN A 286 -15.82 -17.58 3.64
CA ASN A 286 -14.87 -18.54 3.10
C ASN A 286 -14.81 -18.44 1.58
N ASN A 287 -13.76 -17.78 1.11
CA ASN A 287 -13.45 -17.54 -0.30
C ASN A 287 -12.64 -18.66 -0.95
N SER A 288 -12.33 -19.73 -0.20
CA SER A 288 -11.63 -20.91 -0.71
C SER A 288 -12.59 -21.96 -1.29
N GLY A 289 -12.02 -23.00 -1.91
CA GLY A 289 -12.76 -24.17 -2.39
C GLY A 289 -12.94 -25.28 -1.35
N ARG A 290 -12.51 -25.09 -0.09
CA ARG A 290 -12.48 -26.12 0.96
C ARG A 290 -13.11 -25.66 2.27
N THR A 291 -13.55 -26.60 3.10
CA THR A 291 -13.97 -26.28 4.47
C THR A 291 -12.74 -25.83 5.27
N ILE A 292 -12.87 -24.72 6.00
CA ILE A 292 -11.82 -24.18 6.86
C ILE A 292 -12.21 -24.41 8.31
N ASN A 293 -11.31 -24.98 9.10
CA ASN A 293 -11.46 -25.02 10.55
C ASN A 293 -10.96 -23.69 11.14
N LEU A 294 -11.83 -22.97 11.85
CA LEU A 294 -11.50 -21.68 12.47
C LEU A 294 -10.81 -21.84 13.83
N GLN A 295 -10.69 -23.07 14.36
CA GLN A 295 -10.01 -23.30 15.63
C GLN A 295 -8.58 -22.78 15.60
N ASN A 296 -8.20 -22.12 16.69
CA ASN A 296 -6.92 -21.47 16.95
C ASN A 296 -6.59 -20.31 16.01
N LEU A 297 -7.46 -19.92 15.07
CA LEU A 297 -7.27 -18.67 14.34
C LEU A 297 -7.36 -17.48 15.29
N ILE A 298 -6.58 -16.45 14.97
CA ILE A 298 -6.46 -15.25 15.79
C ILE A 298 -7.09 -14.08 15.04
N LEU A 299 -8.09 -13.48 15.66
CA LEU A 299 -8.73 -12.23 15.22
C LEU A 299 -8.02 -11.09 15.94
N ALA A 300 -7.52 -10.08 15.22
CA ALA A 300 -6.71 -9.02 15.83
C ALA A 300 -7.04 -7.64 15.25
N ARG A 301 -7.17 -6.64 16.12
CA ARG A 301 -7.17 -5.21 15.74
C ARG A 301 -5.83 -4.54 16.06
N ASP A 302 -5.25 -4.91 17.20
CA ASP A 302 -3.89 -4.59 17.65
C ASP A 302 -3.49 -5.54 18.79
N ASP A 303 -2.29 -5.37 19.35
CA ASP A 303 -1.75 -6.19 20.45
C ASP A 303 -2.64 -6.25 21.70
N ALA A 304 -3.53 -5.28 21.90
CA ALA A 304 -4.42 -5.20 23.05
C ALA A 304 -5.86 -5.64 22.72
N ASN A 305 -6.17 -5.92 21.46
CA ASN A 305 -7.50 -6.26 20.96
C ASN A 305 -7.39 -7.50 20.08
N SER A 306 -7.24 -8.66 20.70
CA SER A 306 -7.04 -9.94 20.04
C SER A 306 -7.91 -11.04 20.65
N HIS A 307 -8.36 -11.97 19.82
CA HIS A 307 -9.22 -13.08 20.22
C HIS A 307 -8.78 -14.37 19.52
N ILE A 308 -8.53 -15.43 20.31
CA ILE A 308 -8.22 -16.77 19.79
C ILE A 308 -9.49 -17.62 19.81
N ILE A 309 -9.85 -18.18 18.67
CA ILE A 309 -11.03 -19.05 18.53
C ILE A 309 -10.72 -20.42 19.13
N ALA A 310 -11.25 -20.73 20.32
CA ALA A 310 -10.97 -22.00 20.98
C ALA A 310 -11.78 -23.19 20.40
N ASP A 311 -12.94 -22.91 19.80
CA ASP A 311 -13.89 -23.93 19.38
C ASP A 311 -13.56 -24.50 17.99
N PRO A 312 -13.78 -25.80 17.74
CA PRO A 312 -13.61 -26.45 16.45
C PRO A 312 -14.78 -26.09 15.52
N ILE A 313 -14.74 -24.89 14.97
CA ILE A 313 -15.75 -24.36 14.06
C ILE A 313 -15.34 -24.69 12.62
N GLU A 314 -16.16 -25.46 11.93
CA GLU A 314 -15.97 -25.77 10.51
C GLU A 314 -16.77 -24.77 9.67
N LEU A 315 -16.09 -23.98 8.83
CA LEU A 315 -16.68 -23.03 7.90
C LEU A 315 -16.61 -23.61 6.47
N PRO A 316 -17.74 -24.09 5.89
CA PRO A 316 -17.75 -24.65 4.54
C PRO A 316 -17.41 -23.60 3.45
N PRO A 317 -17.07 -24.03 2.23
CA PRO A 317 -16.86 -23.12 1.10
C PRO A 317 -18.10 -22.28 0.83
N ALA A 318 -17.90 -21.00 0.49
CA ALA A 318 -18.95 -20.06 0.16
C ALA A 318 -20.00 -19.80 1.26
N GLU A 319 -19.65 -20.08 2.51
CA GLU A 319 -20.48 -19.79 3.68
C GLU A 319 -19.93 -18.57 4.44
N TYR A 320 -20.83 -17.93 5.19
CA TYR A 320 -20.56 -16.78 6.04
C TYR A 320 -20.51 -17.19 7.52
N PHE A 321 -19.73 -16.46 8.30
CA PHE A 321 -19.64 -16.66 9.75
C PHE A 321 -19.50 -15.34 10.49
N VAL A 322 -20.33 -15.15 11.52
CA VAL A 322 -20.43 -13.87 12.24
C VAL A 322 -19.69 -13.93 13.57
N PHE A 323 -18.75 -13.01 13.76
CA PHE A 323 -18.13 -12.74 15.05
C PHE A 323 -18.86 -11.59 15.72
N ARG A 324 -19.50 -11.86 16.85
CA ARG A 324 -20.33 -10.89 17.57
C ARG A 324 -19.79 -10.58 18.94
N ARG A 325 -19.99 -9.35 19.40
CA ARG A 325 -19.59 -8.93 20.74
C ARG A 325 -20.42 -9.61 21.82
N THR A 326 -21.74 -9.69 21.61
CA THR A 326 -22.69 -10.38 22.50
C THR A 326 -23.74 -11.14 21.71
N ASP A 327 -24.45 -12.06 22.35
CA ASP A 327 -25.57 -12.79 21.73
C ASP A 327 -26.76 -11.88 21.36
N LEU A 328 -26.80 -10.63 21.85
CA LEU A 328 -27.82 -9.66 21.47
C LEU A 328 -27.52 -8.96 20.14
N ALA A 329 -26.25 -8.94 19.71
CA ALA A 329 -25.82 -8.18 18.55
C ALA A 329 -26.46 -8.66 17.25
N VAL A 330 -26.64 -9.98 17.11
CA VAL A 330 -27.13 -10.66 15.90
C VAL A 330 -27.80 -11.99 16.28
N ASP A 331 -28.97 -12.30 15.71
CA ASP A 331 -29.66 -13.60 15.84
C ASP A 331 -29.39 -14.51 14.62
N VAL A 332 -28.19 -15.10 14.55
CA VAL A 332 -27.79 -16.09 13.52
C VAL A 332 -27.19 -17.34 14.17
N THR A 333 -27.23 -18.46 13.43
CA THR A 333 -26.74 -19.76 13.93
C THR A 333 -25.23 -19.92 13.76
N ASN A 334 -24.68 -19.47 12.62
CA ASN A 334 -23.25 -19.53 12.33
C ASN A 334 -22.54 -18.32 12.92
N SER A 335 -22.37 -18.32 14.23
CA SER A 335 -21.72 -17.21 14.95
C SER A 335 -20.88 -17.65 16.12
N HIS A 336 -19.92 -16.80 16.49
CA HIS A 336 -19.09 -16.93 17.68
C HIS A 336 -19.03 -15.61 18.45
N THR A 337 -19.00 -15.70 19.78
CA THR A 337 -19.00 -14.52 20.66
C THR A 337 -17.57 -14.23 21.14
N TYR A 338 -16.98 -13.12 20.72
CA TYR A 338 -15.63 -12.70 21.13
C TYR A 338 -15.61 -11.85 22.42
N GLY A 339 -16.79 -11.47 22.95
CA GLY A 339 -16.87 -10.73 24.21
C GLY A 339 -16.15 -9.37 24.15
N SER A 340 -15.35 -9.05 25.16
CA SER A 340 -14.62 -7.77 25.23
C SER A 340 -13.25 -7.80 24.57
N ASP A 341 -12.87 -8.91 23.94
CA ASP A 341 -11.52 -9.16 23.45
C ASP A 341 -11.17 -8.27 22.25
N ILE A 342 -12.18 -7.84 21.49
CA ILE A 342 -12.06 -6.89 20.38
C ILE A 342 -13.03 -5.74 20.63
N THR A 343 -12.59 -4.51 20.34
CA THR A 343 -13.46 -3.34 20.26
C THR A 343 -13.28 -2.69 18.90
N LEU A 344 -14.39 -2.47 18.19
CA LEU A 344 -14.36 -1.80 16.89
C LEU A 344 -14.36 -0.27 17.12
N SER A 345 -13.72 0.46 16.22
CA SER A 345 -13.56 1.91 16.33
C SER A 345 -14.52 2.59 15.36
N ASN A 346 -15.36 3.49 15.85
CA ASN A 346 -16.35 4.20 15.01
C ASN A 346 -15.69 5.16 14.01
N THR A 347 -14.37 5.35 14.08
CA THR A 347 -13.57 6.13 13.13
C THR A 347 -12.69 5.27 12.22
N GLY A 348 -12.79 3.94 12.30
CA GLY A 348 -11.93 3.03 11.55
C GLY A 348 -10.81 2.40 12.37
N ALA A 349 -10.40 1.20 11.96
CA ALA A 349 -9.22 0.49 12.44
C ALA A 349 -8.76 -0.56 11.42
N VAL A 350 -7.60 -1.16 11.66
CA VAL A 350 -7.17 -2.40 10.99
C VAL A 350 -7.83 -3.58 11.71
N LEU A 351 -8.46 -4.49 10.98
CA LEU A 351 -8.94 -5.77 11.47
C LEU A 351 -8.29 -6.88 10.65
N ALA A 352 -7.64 -7.82 11.33
CA ALA A 352 -6.85 -8.88 10.74
C ALA A 352 -7.24 -10.26 11.27
N ILE A 353 -7.03 -11.27 10.44
CA ILE A 353 -7.23 -12.68 10.73
C ILE A 353 -5.90 -13.39 10.47
N HIS A 354 -5.43 -14.16 11.43
CA HIS A 354 -4.17 -14.88 11.37
C HIS A 354 -4.37 -16.37 11.64
N ASN A 355 -3.45 -17.17 11.12
CA ASN A 355 -3.30 -18.57 11.50
C ASN A 355 -2.92 -18.74 12.98
N GLU A 356 -3.00 -19.99 13.44
CA GLU A 356 -2.60 -20.37 14.79
C GLU A 356 -1.19 -19.84 15.15
N GLY A 357 -1.10 -19.25 16.34
CA GLY A 357 0.09 -18.64 16.90
C GLY A 357 -0.16 -18.23 18.35
N THR A 358 0.44 -17.13 18.79
CA THR A 358 0.16 -16.50 20.09
C THR A 358 -0.37 -15.09 19.91
N GLU A 359 -1.00 -14.50 20.94
CA GLU A 359 -1.51 -13.13 20.87
C GLU A 359 -0.43 -12.09 20.50
N THR A 360 0.83 -12.33 20.92
CA THR A 360 1.97 -11.43 20.67
C THR A 360 2.84 -11.84 19.48
N ASP A 361 2.53 -12.99 18.87
CA ASP A 361 3.26 -13.57 17.73
C ASP A 361 2.27 -14.44 16.95
N PRO A 362 1.30 -13.82 16.27
CA PRO A 362 0.27 -14.55 15.54
C PRO A 362 0.88 -15.28 14.34
N GLY A 363 0.21 -16.35 13.88
CA GLY A 363 0.64 -17.06 12.68
C GLY A 363 0.49 -16.22 11.41
N ALA A 364 0.76 -16.85 10.26
CA ALA A 364 0.68 -16.21 8.95
C ALA A 364 -0.66 -15.48 8.74
N LEU A 365 -0.60 -14.27 8.17
CA LEU A 365 -1.77 -13.44 7.87
C LEU A 365 -2.68 -14.13 6.83
N ILE A 366 -3.97 -14.22 7.17
CA ILE A 366 -5.02 -14.74 6.30
C ILE A 366 -5.70 -13.58 5.56
N PHE A 367 -6.06 -12.51 6.27
CA PHE A 367 -6.66 -11.33 5.66
C PHE A 367 -6.56 -10.13 6.60
N SER A 368 -6.39 -8.93 6.06
CA SER A 368 -6.37 -7.69 6.82
C SER A 368 -7.15 -6.61 6.07
N LEU A 369 -7.89 -5.80 6.82
CA LEU A 369 -8.71 -4.72 6.29
C LEU A 369 -8.58 -3.47 7.16
N ASN A 370 -8.18 -2.34 6.57
CA ASN A 370 -8.25 -1.05 7.23
C ASN A 370 -9.55 -0.32 6.85
N TYR A 371 -10.62 -0.53 7.62
CA TYR A 371 -11.92 0.09 7.34
C TYR A 371 -11.98 1.59 7.70
N GLY A 372 -10.88 2.17 8.19
CA GLY A 372 -10.69 3.62 8.35
C GLY A 372 -10.00 4.30 7.17
N GLU A 373 -9.58 3.54 6.17
CA GLU A 373 -8.88 4.09 5.00
C GLU A 373 -9.83 4.90 4.10
N THR A 374 -9.24 5.72 3.23
CA THR A 374 -10.01 6.54 2.28
C THR A 374 -10.84 5.66 1.36
N GLY A 375 -12.12 6.01 1.20
CA GLY A 375 -13.05 5.34 0.29
C GLY A 375 -14.02 4.39 0.98
N PHE A 376 -13.78 3.98 2.23
CA PHE A 376 -14.75 3.20 2.98
C PHE A 376 -16.01 4.04 3.31
N PRO A 377 -17.20 3.43 3.25
CA PRO A 377 -18.44 4.11 3.59
C PRO A 377 -18.54 4.36 5.11
N GLY A 378 -19.30 5.39 5.48
CA GLY A 378 -19.72 5.62 6.85
C GLY A 378 -21.10 5.02 7.12
N GLY A 379 -21.40 4.68 8.37
CA GLY A 379 -22.73 4.23 8.77
C GLY A 379 -22.88 4.24 10.28
N SER A 380 -23.98 4.82 10.77
CA SER A 380 -24.43 4.69 12.15
C SER A 380 -25.77 3.96 12.12
N GLY A 381 -25.90 2.89 12.91
CA GLY A 381 -27.01 1.94 12.80
C GLY A 381 -27.02 1.15 11.49
N ALA A 382 -25.90 1.11 10.78
CA ALA A 382 -25.75 0.37 9.53
C ALA A 382 -24.31 -0.14 9.41
N SER A 383 -24.16 -1.41 9.04
CA SER A 383 -22.86 -1.99 8.72
C SER A 383 -22.33 -1.45 7.41
N ILE A 384 -21.02 -1.57 7.25
CA ILE A 384 -20.37 -1.49 5.94
C ILE A 384 -20.24 -2.90 5.38
N SER A 385 -20.56 -3.08 4.11
CA SER A 385 -20.58 -4.38 3.44
C SER A 385 -19.80 -4.37 2.14
N LEU A 386 -18.97 -5.38 1.92
CA LEU A 386 -18.28 -5.63 0.66
C LEU A 386 -19.29 -5.96 -0.44
N ASN A 387 -19.14 -5.36 -1.62
CA ASN A 387 -19.98 -5.68 -2.77
C ASN A 387 -19.88 -7.20 -3.09
N PRO A 388 -20.99 -7.94 -3.14
CA PRO A 388 -20.98 -9.38 -3.41
C PRO A 388 -20.40 -9.77 -4.79
N SER A 389 -20.23 -8.82 -5.73
CA SER A 389 -19.54 -9.09 -7.00
C SER A 389 -18.01 -8.98 -6.92
N LEU A 390 -17.45 -8.56 -5.78
CA LEU A 390 -16.04 -8.26 -5.57
C LEU A 390 -15.41 -9.13 -4.46
N LEU A 391 -15.83 -10.40 -4.38
CA LEU A 391 -15.33 -11.39 -3.41
C LEU A 391 -13.94 -11.91 -3.78
N ASN A 392 -12.93 -11.04 -3.72
CA ASN A 392 -11.52 -11.42 -3.77
C ASN A 392 -10.69 -10.46 -2.91
N ALA A 393 -9.52 -10.91 -2.46
CA ALA A 393 -8.72 -10.15 -1.50
C ALA A 393 -8.24 -8.79 -2.03
N ALA A 394 -7.94 -8.67 -3.32
CA ALA A 394 -7.45 -7.42 -3.91
C ALA A 394 -8.53 -6.33 -3.95
N ASP A 395 -9.78 -6.70 -4.27
CA ASP A 395 -10.89 -5.75 -4.24
C ASP A 395 -11.40 -5.50 -2.82
N ALA A 396 -11.37 -6.52 -1.94
CA ALA A 396 -11.90 -6.44 -0.58
C ALA A 396 -11.14 -5.46 0.31
N VAL A 397 -9.87 -5.16 0.02
CA VAL A 397 -9.09 -4.14 0.75
C VAL A 397 -9.35 -2.70 0.26
N LEU A 398 -10.03 -2.52 -0.88
CA LEU A 398 -10.30 -1.20 -1.44
C LEU A 398 -11.63 -0.67 -0.91
N GLY A 399 -11.61 0.49 -0.25
CA GLY A 399 -12.84 1.11 0.26
C GLY A 399 -13.91 1.35 -0.81
N SER A 400 -13.51 1.58 -2.07
CA SER A 400 -14.42 1.72 -3.22
C SER A 400 -15.26 0.47 -3.54
N SER A 401 -14.89 -0.68 -2.98
CA SER A 401 -15.62 -1.95 -3.11
C SER A 401 -16.71 -2.12 -2.05
N TRP A 402 -16.80 -1.20 -1.09
CA TRP A 402 -17.71 -1.29 0.06
C TRP A 402 -18.83 -0.25 -0.03
N CYS A 403 -19.99 -0.60 0.52
CA CYS A 403 -21.15 0.29 0.66
C CYS A 403 -21.80 0.12 2.03
N THR A 404 -22.62 1.09 2.42
CA THR A 404 -23.46 0.97 3.63
C THR A 404 -24.61 0.02 3.37
N SER A 405 -24.84 -0.93 4.27
CA SER A 405 -25.96 -1.89 4.18
C SER A 405 -27.32 -1.19 4.25
N THR A 406 -28.32 -1.78 3.60
CA THR A 406 -29.66 -1.23 3.43
C THR A 406 -30.78 -2.14 3.95
N SER A 407 -30.51 -3.44 4.04
CA SER A 407 -31.42 -4.46 4.58
C SER A 407 -31.43 -4.40 6.11
N ALA A 408 -32.61 -4.45 6.74
CA ALA A 408 -32.71 -4.48 8.20
C ALA A 408 -32.60 -5.93 8.73
N TYR A 409 -31.85 -6.13 9.81
CA TYR A 409 -31.72 -7.44 10.47
C TYR A 409 -32.34 -7.45 11.88
N SER A 410 -32.08 -8.48 12.68
CA SER A 410 -32.77 -8.82 13.94
C SER A 410 -32.89 -7.68 14.97
N THR A 411 -31.94 -6.73 15.02
CA THR A 411 -31.96 -5.61 15.97
C THR A 411 -32.77 -4.40 15.48
N GLY A 412 -33.01 -4.31 14.17
CA GLY A 412 -33.56 -3.13 13.48
C GLY A 412 -32.50 -2.20 12.88
N ASP A 413 -31.21 -2.39 13.20
CA ASP A 413 -30.10 -1.79 12.44
C ASP A 413 -30.01 -2.42 11.04
N LEU A 414 -29.22 -1.82 10.14
CA LEU A 414 -29.06 -2.27 8.77
C LEU A 414 -27.81 -3.14 8.62
N GLY A 415 -27.96 -4.32 8.01
CA GLY A 415 -26.93 -5.31 7.78
C GLY A 415 -27.50 -6.62 7.24
N THR A 416 -26.62 -7.50 6.78
CA THR A 416 -26.95 -8.82 6.22
C THR A 416 -26.22 -9.98 6.92
N PRO A 417 -26.15 -10.00 8.26
CA PRO A 417 -25.35 -11.00 8.95
C PRO A 417 -25.81 -12.43 8.63
N GLY A 418 -24.86 -13.27 8.23
CA GLY A 418 -25.04 -14.66 7.85
C GLY A 418 -25.57 -14.86 6.43
N GLU A 419 -25.75 -13.81 5.64
CA GLU A 419 -26.38 -13.84 4.31
C GLU A 419 -25.53 -13.07 3.28
N VAL A 420 -25.91 -13.15 2.00
CA VAL A 420 -25.23 -12.39 0.95
C VAL A 420 -25.47 -10.89 1.14
N ASN A 421 -24.39 -10.12 1.17
CA ASN A 421 -24.40 -8.66 1.26
C ASN A 421 -25.28 -7.96 0.21
N ASP A 422 -25.81 -6.80 0.58
CA ASP A 422 -26.50 -5.91 -0.34
C ASP A 422 -25.55 -5.46 -1.48
N PRO A 423 -25.97 -5.52 -2.76
CA PRO A 423 -25.19 -4.96 -3.86
C PRO A 423 -25.05 -3.43 -3.71
N CYS A 424 -23.82 -2.93 -3.89
CA CYS A 424 -23.59 -1.49 -3.92
C CYS A 424 -24.33 -0.84 -5.10
N GLN A 425 -25.01 0.28 -4.85
CA GLN A 425 -25.89 0.97 -5.80
C GLN A 425 -25.21 2.08 -6.60
#